data_AF-A0AAW2IC16-F1
#
_entry.id   AF-A0AAW2IC16-F1
#
_cell.length_a   1.000
_cell.length_b   1.000
_cell.length_c   1.000
_cell.angle_alpha   90.00
_cell.angle_beta   90.00
_cell.angle_gamma   90.00
#
_symmetry.space_group_name_H-M   'P 1'
#
loop_
_entity.id
_entity.type
_entity.pdbx_description
1 polymer ?
#
loop_
_entity_poly.entity_id
_entity_poly.type
_entity_poly.pdbx_seq_one_letter_code
_entity_poly.pdbx_strand_id
1 'polypeptide(L)'
;MKELYLEVFSNVSESGICFVPLETLIVLFLYEYCDQPPLLITLVQTASDDRPQFKIRLPSLLFEILDEEDVDLPGNLCRMPSVVAGETCVAGLCSVLRGILRIVDEKHFLLGFKQGCVYACAESSVWTKFCEVDIIESTNELFAKTEWETTVTLPRDLARFEEHMKQPVRAHNIQKQKQDVAREGGILIKKHSPDSRLDVIQDLEHVFSEGHKMTLADLILFPCFHLIFQLVGTGFLREALPLTYKWYENLKADRRIRKCIKFITEIRNVFENEMYVKWITPEVPSVSLYKSEERMSRGKKQTYTRQDAIESVLEKVADIDTDDTEMSSTAFGHDIHFDWSDIPADIQLEGSAFPAERLERKSQQLP
;
A
#
# COMPACT_ATOMS: atom_id res chain seq x y z
N MET A 1 -13.78 13.67 -17.93
CA MET A 1 -12.43 13.11 -18.11
C MET A 1 -12.01 12.51 -16.76
N LYS A 2 -10.98 11.67 -16.68
CA LYS A 2 -10.43 11.26 -15.38
C LYS A 2 -9.16 12.07 -15.13
N GLU A 3 -9.14 12.79 -14.02
CA GLU A 3 -8.06 13.71 -13.65
C GLU A 3 -7.37 13.21 -12.40
N LEU A 4 -6.04 13.17 -12.44
CA LEU A 4 -5.17 12.72 -11.36
C LEU A 4 -4.55 13.94 -10.70
N TYR A 5 -4.99 14.26 -9.49
CA TYR A 5 -4.48 15.36 -8.69
C TYR A 5 -3.31 14.89 -7.83
N LEU A 6 -2.17 15.56 -7.98
CA LEU A 6 -0.93 15.27 -7.26
C LEU A 6 -0.41 16.54 -6.62
N GLU A 7 0.10 16.41 -5.40
CA GLU A 7 0.66 17.53 -4.65
C GLU A 7 2.08 17.88 -5.15
N VAL A 8 2.38 19.18 -5.24
CA VAL A 8 3.72 19.73 -5.55
C VAL A 8 4.04 20.91 -4.63
N PHE A 9 5.26 20.98 -4.11
CA PHE A 9 5.70 22.02 -3.17
C PHE A 9 6.40 23.21 -3.83
N SER A 10 6.59 23.16 -5.14
CA SER A 10 7.33 24.17 -5.89
C SER A 10 6.82 24.30 -7.32
N ASN A 11 6.96 25.50 -7.90
CA ASN A 11 6.84 25.70 -9.34
C ASN A 11 7.73 24.72 -10.14
N VAL A 12 7.23 24.27 -11.29
CA VAL A 12 8.02 23.44 -12.22
C VAL A 12 8.95 24.35 -13.02
N SER A 13 10.26 24.13 -12.91
CA SER A 13 11.25 24.89 -13.68
C SER A 13 11.16 24.58 -15.18
N GLU A 14 11.72 25.46 -16.04
CA GLU A 14 11.85 25.22 -17.49
C GLU A 14 12.55 23.89 -17.84
N SER A 15 13.38 23.38 -16.93
CA SER A 15 14.09 22.10 -17.06
C SER A 15 13.28 20.88 -16.59
N GLY A 16 12.00 21.07 -16.22
CA GLY A 16 11.10 20.02 -15.71
C GLY A 16 11.38 19.60 -14.26
N ILE A 17 12.21 20.35 -13.53
CA ILE A 17 12.54 20.04 -12.13
C ILE A 17 11.52 20.69 -11.20
N CYS A 18 11.02 19.92 -10.23
CA CYS A 18 10.17 20.36 -9.13
C CYS A 18 10.42 19.52 -7.86
N PHE A 19 9.79 19.93 -6.77
CA PHE A 19 9.83 19.29 -5.45
C PHE A 19 8.44 18.76 -5.09
N VAL A 20 8.39 17.50 -4.68
CA VAL A 20 7.13 16.79 -4.41
C VAL A 20 7.21 16.00 -3.09
N PRO A 21 6.07 15.69 -2.45
CA PRO A 21 6.03 14.70 -1.39
C PRO A 21 6.30 13.28 -1.94
N LEU A 22 6.57 12.35 -1.02
CA LEU A 22 6.92 10.97 -1.36
C LEU A 22 5.77 10.24 -2.08
N GLU A 23 4.52 10.53 -1.70
CA GLU A 23 3.32 9.97 -2.28
C GLU A 23 3.19 10.33 -3.77
N THR A 24 3.38 11.61 -4.13
CA THR A 24 3.41 12.06 -5.53
C THR A 24 4.53 11.37 -6.31
N LEU A 25 5.72 11.21 -5.71
CA LEU A 25 6.83 10.50 -6.34
C LEU A 25 6.48 9.04 -6.64
N ILE A 26 5.84 8.33 -5.71
CA ILE A 26 5.39 6.93 -5.90
C ILE A 26 4.34 6.85 -7.02
N VAL A 27 3.38 7.78 -7.07
CA VAL A 27 2.37 7.79 -8.14
C VAL A 27 3.00 8.03 -9.51
N LEU A 28 3.89 9.02 -9.64
CA LEU A 28 4.59 9.29 -10.89
C LEU A 28 5.49 8.12 -11.31
N PHE A 29 6.13 7.45 -10.35
CA PHE A 29 6.90 6.24 -10.60
C PHE A 29 6.03 5.12 -11.22
N LEU A 30 4.85 4.85 -10.66
CA LEU A 30 3.93 3.87 -11.24
C LEU A 30 3.35 4.33 -12.58
N TYR A 31 3.02 5.62 -12.70
CA TYR A 31 2.47 6.21 -13.92
C TYR A 31 3.42 6.00 -15.10
N GLU A 32 4.70 6.25 -14.90
CA GLU A 32 5.73 5.97 -15.90
C GLU A 32 5.91 4.46 -16.14
N TYR A 33 5.89 3.64 -15.09
CA TYR A 33 5.98 2.17 -15.24
C TYR A 33 4.85 1.62 -16.11
N CYS A 34 3.69 2.27 -16.07
CA CYS A 34 2.51 1.98 -16.86
C CYS A 34 2.51 2.60 -18.26
N ASP A 35 3.64 3.16 -18.69
CA ASP A 35 3.82 3.76 -20.02
C ASP A 35 2.85 4.94 -20.26
N GLN A 36 2.61 5.74 -19.21
CA GLN A 36 1.80 6.97 -19.22
C GLN A 36 0.33 6.72 -19.59
N PRO A 37 -0.48 6.20 -18.66
CA PRO A 37 -1.89 5.92 -18.90
C PRO A 37 -2.66 7.18 -19.34
N PRO A 38 -3.82 7.03 -20.00
CA PRO A 38 -4.64 8.15 -20.47
C PRO A 38 -5.39 8.84 -19.32
N LEU A 39 -4.64 9.49 -18.43
CA LEU A 39 -5.10 10.29 -17.30
C LEU A 39 -4.46 11.66 -17.41
N LEU A 40 -5.25 12.72 -17.28
CA LEU A 40 -4.72 14.08 -17.19
C LEU A 40 -4.09 14.25 -15.80
N ILE A 41 -2.83 14.67 -15.74
CA ILE A 41 -2.14 14.97 -14.47
C ILE A 41 -2.38 16.44 -14.15
N THR A 42 -2.84 16.72 -12.94
CA THR A 42 -3.00 18.06 -12.40
C THR A 42 -2.12 18.18 -11.16
N LEU A 43 -1.07 19.00 -11.25
CA LEU A 43 -0.19 19.29 -10.13
C LEU A 43 -0.80 20.44 -9.33
N VAL A 44 -1.14 20.15 -8.08
CA VAL A 44 -1.71 21.14 -7.16
C VAL A 44 -0.59 21.69 -6.30
N GLN A 45 -0.34 22.98 -6.43
CA GLN A 45 0.65 23.69 -5.63
C GLN A 45 0.09 23.89 -4.22
N THR A 46 0.71 23.21 -3.26
CA THR A 46 0.39 23.36 -1.83
C THR A 46 1.51 24.12 -1.13
N ALA A 47 1.18 24.75 -0.01
CA ALA A 47 2.23 25.26 0.87
C ALA A 47 3.11 24.10 1.32
N SER A 48 4.43 24.28 1.29
CA SER A 48 5.33 23.30 1.90
C SER A 48 4.93 23.14 3.36
N ASP A 49 4.60 21.92 3.76
CA ASP A 49 4.50 21.57 5.15
C ASP A 49 5.86 21.09 5.68
N ASP A 50 5.86 20.55 6.89
CA ASP A 50 7.06 20.01 7.55
C ASP A 50 7.55 18.69 6.91
N ARG A 51 6.87 18.15 5.88
CA ARG A 51 7.33 16.91 5.23
C ARG A 51 8.58 17.19 4.38
N PRO A 52 9.50 16.21 4.28
CA PRO A 52 10.62 16.31 3.36
C PRO A 52 10.15 16.45 1.92
N GLN A 53 10.90 17.25 1.17
CA GLN A 53 10.64 17.47 -0.24
C GLN A 53 11.61 16.68 -1.10
N PHE A 54 11.08 15.92 -2.06
CA PHE A 54 11.87 15.11 -2.96
C PHE A 54 12.00 15.79 -4.31
N LYS A 55 13.24 16.04 -4.71
CA LYS A 55 13.54 16.64 -6.01
C LYS A 55 13.37 15.61 -7.12
N ILE A 56 12.45 15.89 -8.04
CA ILE A 56 12.21 15.07 -9.22
C ILE A 56 12.43 15.86 -10.50
N ARG A 57 12.69 15.15 -11.59
CA ARG A 57 12.67 15.71 -12.94
C ARG A 57 11.53 15.08 -13.71
N LEU A 58 10.43 15.79 -13.88
CA LEU A 58 9.33 15.38 -14.73
C LEU A 58 9.86 15.23 -16.18
N PRO A 59 9.54 14.13 -16.89
CA PRO A 59 9.84 14.03 -18.31
C PRO A 59 8.88 14.95 -19.07
N SER A 60 8.79 14.78 -20.39
CA SER A 60 7.74 15.36 -21.25
C SER A 60 6.32 14.83 -20.91
N LEU A 61 5.92 14.85 -19.64
CA LEU A 61 4.54 14.63 -19.21
C LEU A 61 3.71 15.87 -19.57
N LEU A 62 2.48 15.62 -20.00
CA LEU A 62 1.46 16.65 -20.08
C LEU A 62 0.82 16.75 -18.70
N PHE A 63 0.90 17.93 -18.10
CA PHE A 63 0.26 18.22 -16.84
C PHE A 63 -0.26 19.66 -16.81
N GLU A 64 -1.26 19.89 -15.98
CA GLU A 64 -1.76 21.20 -15.60
C GLU A 64 -1.23 21.58 -14.21
N ILE A 65 -1.15 22.87 -13.92
CA ILE A 65 -0.80 23.37 -12.59
C ILE A 65 -2.00 24.17 -12.07
N LEU A 66 -2.42 23.89 -10.85
CA LEU A 66 -3.46 24.63 -10.13
C LEU A 66 -2.94 25.00 -8.74
N ASP A 67 -3.43 26.11 -8.19
CA ASP A 67 -3.27 26.39 -6.77
C ASP A 67 -4.29 25.57 -5.96
N GLU A 68 -4.01 25.29 -4.69
CA GLU A 68 -4.88 24.49 -3.82
C GLU A 68 -6.31 25.03 -3.72
N GLU A 69 -6.47 26.36 -3.78
CA GLU A 69 -7.77 27.05 -3.73
C GLU A 69 -8.61 26.86 -5.01
N ASP A 70 -7.97 26.54 -6.13
CA ASP A 70 -8.61 26.40 -7.44
C ASP A 70 -9.04 24.94 -7.73
N VAL A 71 -8.85 24.03 -6.78
CA VAL A 71 -9.28 22.64 -6.93
C VAL A 71 -10.79 22.53 -6.74
N ASP A 72 -11.49 22.15 -7.81
CA ASP A 72 -12.94 21.95 -7.79
C ASP A 72 -13.37 20.76 -6.90
N LEU A 73 -14.63 20.81 -6.45
CA LEU A 73 -15.30 19.66 -5.82
C LEU A 73 -15.42 18.50 -6.83
N PRO A 74 -15.24 17.24 -6.41
CA PRO A 74 -14.91 16.76 -5.06
C PRO A 74 -13.40 16.71 -4.74
N GLY A 75 -12.52 17.19 -5.63
CA GLY A 75 -11.06 17.08 -5.49
C GLY A 75 -10.52 17.72 -4.22
N ASN A 76 -11.08 18.87 -3.81
CA ASN A 76 -10.68 19.61 -2.62
C ASN A 76 -11.16 18.99 -1.28
N LEU A 77 -12.00 17.95 -1.30
CA LEU A 77 -12.47 17.27 -0.08
C LEU A 77 -11.50 16.17 0.39
N CYS A 78 -10.57 15.78 -0.46
CA CYS A 78 -9.70 14.63 -0.22
C CYS A 78 -8.24 15.04 -0.19
N ARG A 79 -7.46 14.40 0.68
CA ARG A 79 -6.00 14.49 0.59
C ARG A 79 -5.51 13.84 -0.70
N MET A 80 -4.55 14.50 -1.34
CA MET A 80 -3.86 13.97 -2.50
C MET A 80 -2.89 12.84 -2.09
N PRO A 81 -2.62 11.86 -2.97
CA PRO A 81 -3.09 11.77 -4.35
C PRO A 81 -4.57 11.40 -4.44
N SER A 82 -5.25 11.94 -5.45
CA SER A 82 -6.66 11.65 -5.72
C SER A 82 -6.96 11.57 -7.22
N VAL A 83 -7.96 10.79 -7.58
CA VAL A 83 -8.48 10.70 -8.96
C VAL A 83 -9.94 11.14 -8.96
N VAL A 84 -10.25 12.17 -9.73
CA VAL A 84 -11.61 12.70 -9.88
C VAL A 84 -12.17 12.30 -11.24
N ALA A 85 -13.44 11.90 -11.25
CA ALA A 85 -14.19 11.55 -12.44
C ALA A 85 -15.64 12.03 -12.29
N GLY A 86 -15.92 13.25 -12.76
CA GLY A 86 -17.20 13.90 -12.52
C GLY A 86 -17.41 14.13 -11.02
N GLU A 87 -18.54 13.67 -10.48
CA GLU A 87 -18.88 13.81 -9.06
C GLU A 87 -18.23 12.74 -8.16
N THR A 88 -17.39 11.85 -8.73
CA THR A 88 -16.74 10.79 -7.96
C THR A 88 -15.26 11.10 -7.72
N CYS A 89 -14.80 10.85 -6.49
CA CYS A 89 -13.40 10.97 -6.10
C CYS A 89 -12.90 9.64 -5.52
N VAL A 90 -11.70 9.22 -5.91
CA VAL A 90 -10.96 8.13 -5.28
C VAL A 90 -9.68 8.71 -4.71
N ALA A 91 -9.52 8.62 -3.38
CA ALA A 91 -8.36 9.13 -2.66
C ALA A 91 -7.64 8.02 -1.88
N GLY A 92 -6.41 8.32 -1.47
CA GLY A 92 -5.50 7.37 -0.84
C GLY A 92 -4.56 6.74 -1.86
N LEU A 93 -3.29 6.62 -1.47
CA LEU A 93 -2.20 6.17 -2.33
C LEU A 93 -2.51 4.79 -2.93
N CYS A 94 -2.81 3.77 -2.13
CA CYS A 94 -3.06 2.43 -2.68
C CYS A 94 -4.30 2.41 -3.57
N SER A 95 -5.36 3.13 -3.20
CA SER A 95 -6.60 3.21 -3.98
C SER A 95 -6.38 3.85 -5.35
N VAL A 96 -5.65 4.96 -5.39
CA VAL A 96 -5.30 5.68 -6.63
C VAL A 96 -4.43 4.81 -7.52
N LEU A 97 -3.35 4.21 -6.98
CA LEU A 97 -2.44 3.35 -7.75
C LEU A 97 -3.16 2.12 -8.34
N ARG A 98 -4.06 1.50 -7.56
CA ARG A 98 -4.93 0.44 -8.07
C ARG A 98 -5.86 0.94 -9.17
N GLY A 99 -6.41 2.15 -9.02
CA GLY A 99 -7.23 2.82 -10.03
C GLY A 99 -6.48 3.05 -11.36
N ILE A 100 -5.22 3.49 -11.27
CA ILE A 100 -4.32 3.66 -12.42
C ILE A 100 -4.11 2.31 -13.13
N LEU A 101 -3.75 1.26 -12.38
CA LEU A 101 -3.57 -0.07 -12.96
C LEU A 101 -4.83 -0.59 -13.63
N ARG A 102 -6.03 -0.32 -13.08
CA ARG A 102 -7.29 -0.72 -13.69
C ARG A 102 -7.53 -0.10 -15.07
N ILE A 103 -6.96 1.06 -15.34
CA ILE A 103 -7.04 1.72 -16.66
C ILE A 103 -6.12 1.01 -17.67
N VAL A 104 -4.99 0.45 -17.21
CA VAL A 104 -4.00 -0.23 -18.05
C VAL A 104 -4.17 -1.76 -17.97
N ASP A 105 -5.05 -2.30 -18.82
CA ASP A 105 -5.44 -3.72 -18.83
C ASP A 105 -4.23 -4.68 -18.85
N GLU A 106 -3.22 -4.37 -19.66
CA GLU A 106 -1.98 -5.18 -19.78
C GLU A 106 -1.19 -5.32 -18.48
N LYS A 107 -1.41 -4.42 -17.50
CA LYS A 107 -0.68 -4.38 -16.22
C LYS A 107 -1.54 -4.86 -15.04
N HIS A 108 -2.77 -5.36 -15.27
CA HIS A 108 -3.64 -5.89 -14.21
C HIS A 108 -3.04 -7.03 -13.39
N PHE A 109 -2.07 -7.77 -13.95
CA PHE A 109 -1.36 -8.82 -13.23
C PHE A 109 -0.64 -8.32 -11.97
N LEU A 110 -0.29 -7.02 -11.92
CA LEU A 110 0.33 -6.38 -10.75
C LEU A 110 -0.63 -6.26 -9.56
N LEU A 111 -1.95 -6.30 -9.79
CA LEU A 111 -2.93 -6.31 -8.69
C LEU A 111 -2.91 -7.64 -7.91
N GLY A 112 -2.07 -8.59 -8.30
CA GLY A 112 -1.90 -9.86 -7.61
C GLY A 112 -3.06 -10.82 -7.83
N PHE A 113 -3.06 -11.94 -7.09
CA PHE A 113 -4.08 -12.97 -7.22
C PHE A 113 -5.47 -12.40 -6.91
N LYS A 114 -6.43 -12.61 -7.83
CA LYS A 114 -7.79 -12.05 -7.75
C LYS A 114 -7.81 -10.53 -7.51
N GLN A 115 -6.79 -9.82 -7.98
CA GLN A 115 -6.63 -8.38 -7.76
C GLN A 115 -6.58 -7.96 -6.28
N GLY A 116 -6.13 -8.85 -5.39
CA GLY A 116 -6.16 -8.65 -3.93
C GLY A 116 -4.99 -7.84 -3.33
N CYS A 117 -3.92 -7.57 -4.08
CA CYS A 117 -2.76 -6.81 -3.61
C CYS A 117 -3.20 -5.42 -3.13
N VAL A 118 -2.92 -5.06 -1.88
CA VAL A 118 -3.29 -3.78 -1.26
C VAL A 118 -4.76 -3.38 -1.46
N TYR A 119 -5.68 -4.35 -1.51
CA TYR A 119 -7.11 -4.08 -1.72
C TYR A 119 -7.83 -3.60 -0.46
N ALA A 120 -7.46 -4.14 0.70
CA ALA A 120 -8.04 -3.73 1.98
C ALA A 120 -7.43 -2.41 2.45
N CYS A 121 -8.19 -1.60 3.19
CA CYS A 121 -7.72 -0.31 3.72
C CYS A 121 -6.64 -0.47 4.81
N ALA A 122 -5.85 0.58 5.04
CA ALA A 122 -4.74 0.57 5.98
C ALA A 122 -5.18 0.26 7.43
N GLU A 123 -6.40 0.63 7.82
CA GLU A 123 -6.95 0.36 9.16
C GLU A 123 -7.22 -1.13 9.40
N SER A 124 -7.47 -1.90 8.33
CA SER A 124 -7.84 -3.32 8.41
C SER A 124 -6.73 -4.27 7.95
N SER A 125 -5.72 -3.76 7.25
CA SER A 125 -4.65 -4.53 6.62
C SER A 125 -3.29 -4.02 7.06
N VAL A 126 -2.57 -4.83 7.83
CA VAL A 126 -1.17 -4.56 8.24
C VAL A 126 -0.27 -4.38 7.02
N TRP A 127 -0.54 -5.13 5.95
CA TRP A 127 0.24 -5.04 4.71
C TRP A 127 -0.01 -3.73 3.96
N THR A 128 -1.28 -3.33 3.83
CA THR A 128 -1.62 -2.05 3.19
C THR A 128 -1.09 -0.89 4.02
N LYS A 129 -1.24 -0.95 5.35
CA LYS A 129 -0.67 0.04 6.27
C LYS A 129 0.84 0.16 6.10
N PHE A 130 1.55 -0.97 6.00
CA PHE A 130 2.98 -0.95 5.78
C PHE A 130 3.36 -0.25 4.47
N CYS A 131 2.64 -0.55 3.37
CA CYS A 131 2.93 0.02 2.06
C CYS A 131 2.60 1.51 1.93
N GLU A 132 1.51 1.98 2.54
CA GLU A 132 1.00 3.36 2.35
C GLU A 132 1.28 4.29 3.52
N VAL A 133 1.60 3.77 4.70
CA VAL A 133 1.79 4.59 5.91
C VAL A 133 3.18 4.35 6.50
N ASP A 134 3.43 3.15 7.04
CA ASP A 134 4.59 2.91 7.90
C ASP A 134 5.93 3.18 7.17
N ILE A 135 6.12 2.65 5.95
CA ILE A 135 7.38 2.85 5.21
C ILE A 135 7.57 4.29 4.70
N ILE A 136 6.47 4.98 4.39
CA ILE A 136 6.49 6.37 3.92
C ILE A 136 6.88 7.28 5.07
N GLU A 137 6.28 7.09 6.24
CA GLU A 137 6.64 7.79 7.47
C GLU A 137 8.10 7.53 7.85
N SER A 138 8.54 6.27 7.90
CA SER A 138 9.94 5.90 8.12
C SER A 138 10.91 6.57 7.13
N THR A 139 10.52 6.72 5.86
CA THR A 139 11.33 7.40 4.86
C THR A 139 11.36 8.90 5.13
N ASN A 140 10.21 9.51 5.38
CA ASN A 140 10.13 10.94 5.67
C ASN A 140 10.90 11.32 6.95
N GLU A 141 10.77 10.55 8.03
CA GLU A 141 11.55 10.77 9.25
C GLU A 141 13.06 10.73 9.00
N LEU A 142 13.51 9.83 8.12
CA LEU A 142 14.93 9.69 7.79
C LEU A 142 15.45 10.89 6.99
N PHE A 143 14.63 11.43 6.08
CA PHE A 143 14.98 12.59 5.25
C PHE A 143 14.73 13.94 5.94
N ALA A 144 13.93 13.98 7.01
CA ALA A 144 13.73 15.16 7.84
C ALA A 144 14.93 15.45 8.77
N LYS A 145 15.80 14.46 9.00
CA LYS A 145 16.98 14.62 9.87
C LYS A 145 18.01 15.56 9.26
N THR A 146 18.23 16.69 9.93
CA THR A 146 19.27 17.66 9.59
C THR A 146 20.62 17.33 10.24
N GLU A 147 20.60 16.61 11.35
CA GLU A 147 21.78 16.21 12.12
C GLU A 147 21.78 14.70 12.35
N TRP A 148 22.98 14.11 12.35
CA TRP A 148 23.17 12.67 12.50
C TRP A 148 24.13 12.38 13.63
N GLU A 149 23.71 11.51 14.53
CA GLU A 149 24.57 10.98 15.58
C GLU A 149 25.64 10.05 15.00
N THR A 150 26.72 9.83 15.74
CA THR A 150 27.77 8.86 15.37
C THR A 150 27.23 7.42 15.33
N THR A 151 26.10 7.15 15.99
CA THR A 151 25.41 5.87 15.96
C THR A 151 23.94 6.10 15.67
N VAL A 152 23.43 5.49 14.60
CA VAL A 152 22.07 5.72 14.13
C VAL A 152 21.37 4.38 13.97
N THR A 153 20.18 4.27 14.55
CA THR A 153 19.35 3.08 14.38
C THR A 153 18.60 3.18 13.06
N LEU A 154 18.61 2.11 12.26
CA LEU A 154 17.80 2.01 11.04
C LEU A 154 16.31 2.15 11.39
N PRO A 155 15.48 2.70 10.50
CA PRO A 155 14.04 2.70 10.71
C PRO A 155 13.51 1.29 10.91
N ARG A 156 12.62 1.13 11.90
CA ARG A 156 12.08 -0.17 12.33
C ARG A 156 11.45 -0.94 11.17
N ASP A 157 10.83 -0.23 10.23
CA ASP A 157 10.12 -0.82 9.10
C ASP A 157 11.01 -1.53 8.10
N LEU A 158 12.30 -1.14 7.99
CA LEU A 158 13.26 -1.91 7.19
C LEU A 158 13.54 -3.28 7.81
N ALA A 159 13.72 -3.33 9.13
CA ALA A 159 13.94 -4.59 9.84
C ALA A 159 12.67 -5.47 9.80
N ARG A 160 11.47 -4.87 9.92
CA ARG A 160 10.20 -5.59 9.77
C ARG A 160 10.04 -6.19 8.37
N PHE A 161 10.44 -5.46 7.33
CA PHE A 161 10.42 -5.96 5.97
C PHE A 161 11.40 -7.12 5.77
N GLU A 162 12.60 -7.03 6.33
CA GLU A 162 13.56 -8.14 6.32
C GLU A 162 12.99 -9.39 7.02
N GLU A 163 12.39 -9.24 8.21
CA GLU A 163 11.71 -10.35 8.89
C GLU A 163 10.54 -10.91 8.10
N HIS A 164 9.81 -10.06 7.36
CA HIS A 164 8.77 -10.51 6.45
C HIS A 164 9.33 -11.36 5.30
N MET A 165 10.43 -10.93 4.69
CA MET A 165 11.10 -11.64 3.59
C MET A 165 11.70 -12.99 4.02
N LYS A 166 12.04 -13.13 5.31
CA LYS A 166 12.47 -14.42 5.92
C LYS A 166 11.33 -15.44 6.04
N GLN A 167 10.08 -14.98 6.06
CA GLN A 167 8.94 -15.89 6.19
C GLN A 167 8.71 -16.67 4.88
N PRO A 168 8.16 -17.89 4.95
CA PRO A 168 7.78 -18.61 3.75
C PRO A 168 6.64 -17.89 3.02
N VAL A 169 6.70 -17.87 1.68
CA VAL A 169 5.67 -17.25 0.84
C VAL A 169 4.31 -17.91 1.11
N ARG A 170 3.27 -17.10 1.34
CA ARG A 170 1.91 -17.58 1.54
C ARG A 170 1.05 -17.28 0.33
N ALA A 171 1.09 -18.18 -0.64
CA ALA A 171 0.30 -18.05 -1.85
C ALA A 171 -0.79 -19.12 -1.95
N HIS A 172 -1.91 -18.75 -2.57
CA HIS A 172 -2.90 -19.74 -3.01
C HIS A 172 -2.25 -20.70 -4.02
N ASN A 173 -2.53 -22.00 -3.91
CA ASN A 173 -1.90 -23.05 -4.72
C ASN A 173 -0.37 -23.09 -4.61
N ILE A 174 0.20 -22.83 -3.43
CA ILE A 174 1.65 -22.86 -3.19
C ILE A 174 2.32 -24.13 -3.73
N GLN A 175 1.65 -25.28 -3.65
CA GLN A 175 2.16 -26.56 -4.18
C GLN A 175 2.33 -26.56 -5.70
N LYS A 176 1.45 -25.88 -6.44
CA LYS A 176 1.57 -25.73 -7.89
C LYS A 176 2.73 -24.78 -8.23
N GLN A 177 2.83 -23.65 -7.53
CA GLN A 177 3.92 -22.70 -7.74
C GLN A 177 5.29 -23.34 -7.45
N LYS A 178 5.39 -24.10 -6.36
CA LYS A 178 6.52 -24.95 -6.01
C LYS A 178 6.93 -25.90 -7.15
N GLN A 179 5.96 -26.53 -7.81
CA GLN A 179 6.23 -27.39 -8.97
C GLN A 179 6.65 -26.61 -10.22
N ASP A 180 6.04 -25.46 -10.48
CA ASP A 180 6.35 -24.62 -11.64
C ASP A 180 7.77 -24.05 -11.53
N VAL A 181 8.16 -23.52 -10.36
CA VAL A 181 9.52 -23.05 -10.07
C VAL A 181 10.56 -24.18 -10.18
N ALA A 182 10.24 -25.38 -9.67
CA ALA A 182 11.13 -26.54 -9.82
C ALA A 182 11.32 -26.95 -11.29
N ARG A 183 10.28 -26.84 -12.13
CA ARG A 183 10.35 -27.11 -13.57
C ARG A 183 11.17 -26.06 -14.31
N GLU A 184 10.97 -24.79 -14.00
CA GLU A 184 11.74 -23.68 -14.59
C GLU A 184 13.22 -23.73 -14.19
N GLY A 185 13.51 -24.14 -12.96
CA GLY A 185 14.87 -24.37 -12.45
C GLY A 185 15.54 -25.67 -12.93
N GLY A 186 14.91 -26.44 -13.82
CA GLY A 186 15.46 -27.68 -14.37
C GLY A 186 15.53 -28.86 -13.38
N ILE A 187 14.84 -28.78 -12.24
CA ILE A 187 14.80 -29.87 -11.25
C ILE A 187 13.79 -30.93 -11.73
N LEU A 188 14.30 -32.09 -12.12
CA LEU A 188 13.50 -33.27 -12.46
C LEU A 188 12.76 -33.76 -11.21
N ILE A 189 11.46 -33.45 -11.10
CA ILE A 189 10.59 -34.03 -10.08
C ILE A 189 10.41 -35.52 -10.40
N LYS A 190 11.24 -36.39 -9.81
CA LYS A 190 11.00 -37.84 -9.85
C LYS A 190 9.65 -38.10 -9.18
N LYS A 191 8.71 -38.71 -9.92
CA LYS A 191 7.45 -39.24 -9.35
C LYS A 191 7.81 -40.38 -8.38
N HIS A 192 8.09 -40.05 -7.12
CA HIS A 192 8.08 -41.05 -6.06
C HIS A 192 6.68 -41.18 -5.46
N SER A 193 6.46 -42.36 -4.87
CA SER A 193 5.27 -42.93 -4.26
C SER A 193 4.36 -41.95 -3.51
N PRO A 194 3.04 -42.26 -3.42
CA PRO A 194 2.03 -41.35 -2.85
C PRO A 194 2.24 -41.01 -1.36
N ASP A 195 3.10 -41.72 -0.64
CA ASP A 195 3.28 -41.61 0.81
C ASP A 195 4.45 -40.71 1.25
N SER A 196 5.26 -40.19 0.30
CA SER A 196 6.48 -39.41 0.58
C SER A 196 6.41 -37.98 0.04
N ARG A 197 5.20 -37.44 -0.12
CA ARG A 197 4.93 -36.21 -0.88
C ARG A 197 5.05 -34.90 -0.10
N LEU A 198 5.28 -34.95 1.22
CA LEU A 198 5.14 -33.77 2.08
C LEU A 198 6.43 -33.01 2.43
N ASP A 199 7.61 -33.64 2.43
CA ASP A 199 8.75 -33.03 3.15
C ASP A 199 9.90 -32.48 2.29
N VAL A 200 9.89 -32.65 0.95
CA VAL A 200 11.07 -32.32 0.11
C VAL A 200 10.91 -31.03 -0.70
N ILE A 201 9.75 -30.37 -0.67
CA ILE A 201 9.65 -29.09 -1.36
C ILE A 201 9.96 -27.95 -0.40
N GLN A 202 11.23 -27.56 -0.43
CA GLN A 202 11.78 -26.35 0.17
C GLN A 202 10.77 -25.21 0.12
N ASP A 203 10.60 -24.51 1.22
CA ASP A 203 9.65 -23.40 1.26
C ASP A 203 10.01 -22.36 0.23
N LEU A 204 8.95 -21.85 -0.38
CA LEU A 204 9.07 -20.99 -1.52
C LEU A 204 9.50 -19.61 -0.98
N GLU A 205 10.71 -19.16 -1.31
CA GLU A 205 11.30 -17.91 -0.79
C GLU A 205 10.78 -16.68 -1.53
N HIS A 206 10.70 -15.53 -0.87
CA HIS A 206 10.31 -14.30 -1.53
C HIS A 206 11.34 -13.87 -2.61
N VAL A 207 10.89 -13.76 -3.86
CA VAL A 207 11.61 -13.05 -4.94
C VAL A 207 11.15 -11.58 -5.01
N PHE A 208 9.88 -11.37 -4.69
CA PHE A 208 9.16 -10.12 -4.58
C PHE A 208 8.47 -10.05 -3.22
N SER A 209 8.00 -8.86 -2.83
CA SER A 209 7.42 -8.56 -1.53
C SER A 209 6.32 -9.54 -1.12
N GLU A 210 5.35 -9.83 -1.98
CA GLU A 210 4.25 -10.77 -1.67
C GLU A 210 4.53 -12.23 -2.11
N GLY A 211 5.61 -12.49 -2.86
CA GLY A 211 5.93 -13.84 -3.33
C GLY A 211 6.87 -13.92 -4.53
N HIS A 212 6.47 -14.67 -5.57
CA HIS A 212 7.33 -14.97 -6.75
C HIS A 212 7.09 -14.07 -7.94
N LYS A 213 6.01 -13.30 -7.89
CA LYS A 213 5.60 -12.40 -8.96
C LYS A 213 5.60 -10.99 -8.40
N MET A 214 6.07 -10.06 -9.22
CA MET A 214 5.96 -8.65 -8.93
C MET A 214 4.48 -8.26 -8.81
N THR A 215 4.19 -7.45 -7.81
CA THR A 215 2.88 -6.90 -7.51
C THR A 215 2.94 -5.38 -7.38
N LEU A 216 1.79 -4.74 -7.20
CA LEU A 216 1.71 -3.32 -6.94
C LEU A 216 2.46 -2.93 -5.66
N ALA A 217 2.49 -3.80 -4.65
CA ALA A 217 3.26 -3.54 -3.42
C ALA A 217 4.75 -3.34 -3.71
N ASP A 218 5.34 -4.10 -4.63
CA ASP A 218 6.75 -3.90 -5.03
C ASP A 218 6.98 -2.51 -5.64
N LEU A 219 6.04 -2.02 -6.44
CA LEU A 219 6.12 -0.71 -7.09
C LEU A 219 5.88 0.46 -6.13
N ILE A 220 5.12 0.23 -5.05
CA ILE A 220 4.93 1.19 -3.95
C ILE A 220 6.18 1.26 -3.08
N LEU A 221 6.71 0.10 -2.69
CA LEU A 221 7.84 0.01 -1.77
C LEU A 221 9.14 0.46 -2.44
N PHE A 222 9.34 0.14 -3.72
CA PHE A 222 10.63 0.35 -4.39
C PHE A 222 11.13 1.80 -4.32
N PRO A 223 10.34 2.85 -4.61
CA PRO A 223 10.79 4.23 -4.47
C PRO A 223 11.28 4.54 -3.05
N CYS A 224 10.53 4.19 -2.00
CA CYS A 224 10.93 4.41 -0.61
C CYS A 224 12.29 3.75 -0.31
N PHE A 225 12.43 2.45 -0.63
CA PHE A 225 13.67 1.72 -0.41
C PHE A 225 14.82 2.25 -1.26
N HIS A 226 14.55 2.70 -2.49
CA HIS A 226 15.57 3.31 -3.34
C HIS A 226 16.15 4.58 -2.72
N LEU A 227 15.29 5.47 -2.22
CA LEU A 227 15.72 6.70 -1.53
C LEU A 227 16.52 6.37 -0.26
N ILE A 228 16.02 5.43 0.57
CA ILE A 228 16.72 5.01 1.80
C ILE A 228 18.07 4.37 1.47
N PHE A 229 18.16 3.53 0.44
CA PHE A 229 19.41 2.89 0.02
C PHE A 229 20.43 3.89 -0.53
N GLN A 230 19.97 4.95 -1.21
CA GLN A 230 20.83 6.04 -1.66
C GLN A 230 21.35 6.87 -0.47
N LEU A 231 20.52 7.06 0.55
CA LEU A 231 20.89 7.82 1.74
C LEU A 231 21.85 7.04 2.66
N VAL A 232 21.54 5.79 2.99
CA VAL A 232 22.29 4.95 3.94
C VAL A 232 23.54 4.33 3.32
N GLY A 233 23.49 4.02 2.02
CA GLY A 233 24.53 3.28 1.31
C GLY A 233 24.31 1.77 1.29
N THR A 234 24.74 1.13 0.19
CA THR A 234 24.46 -0.30 -0.07
C THR A 234 25.37 -1.28 0.67
N GLY A 235 26.53 -0.83 1.16
CA GLY A 235 27.52 -1.69 1.82
C GLY A 235 26.95 -2.31 3.09
N PHE A 236 26.62 -1.47 4.06
CA PHE A 236 25.99 -1.89 5.32
C PHE A 236 24.65 -2.61 5.11
N LEU A 237 23.76 -2.08 4.26
CA LEU A 237 22.43 -2.65 4.05
C LEU A 237 22.47 -4.07 3.46
N ARG A 238 23.50 -4.40 2.67
CA ARG A 238 23.70 -5.76 2.15
C ARG A 238 23.94 -6.76 3.27
N GLU A 239 24.69 -6.39 4.30
CA GLU A 239 25.01 -7.25 5.43
C GLU A 239 23.87 -7.28 6.46
N ALA A 240 23.28 -6.11 6.73
CA ALA A 240 22.22 -5.95 7.72
C ALA A 240 20.87 -6.52 7.28
N LEU A 241 20.52 -6.38 5.99
CA LEU A 241 19.21 -6.73 5.43
C LEU A 241 19.39 -7.52 4.12
N PRO A 242 19.98 -8.73 4.15
CA PRO A 242 20.40 -9.44 2.95
C PRO A 242 19.24 -9.82 2.00
N LEU A 243 18.06 -10.17 2.53
CA LEU A 243 16.91 -10.54 1.69
C LEU A 243 16.26 -9.30 1.05
N THR A 244 16.14 -8.22 1.81
CA THR A 244 15.69 -6.92 1.33
C THR A 244 16.64 -6.39 0.27
N TYR A 245 17.96 -6.50 0.49
CA TYR A 245 18.97 -6.12 -0.48
C TYR A 245 18.85 -6.93 -1.78
N LYS A 246 18.66 -8.25 -1.69
CA LYS A 246 18.44 -9.14 -2.84
C LYS A 246 17.16 -8.75 -3.62
N TRP A 247 16.07 -8.46 -2.91
CA TRP A 247 14.82 -7.96 -3.51
C TRP A 247 15.01 -6.63 -4.23
N TYR A 248 15.69 -5.68 -3.60
CA TYR A 248 15.99 -4.37 -4.18
C TYR A 248 16.83 -4.49 -5.46
N GLU A 249 17.92 -5.27 -5.43
CA GLU A 249 18.77 -5.48 -6.61
C GLU A 249 18.03 -6.21 -7.73
N ASN A 250 17.15 -7.16 -7.39
CA ASN A 250 16.29 -7.83 -8.36
C ASN A 250 15.35 -6.83 -9.08
N LEU A 251 14.68 -5.94 -8.33
CA LEU A 251 13.83 -4.91 -8.92
C LEU A 251 14.62 -3.89 -9.73
N LYS A 252 15.75 -3.43 -9.20
CA LYS A 252 16.65 -2.48 -9.88
C LYS A 252 17.26 -3.07 -11.15
N ALA A 253 17.31 -4.40 -11.29
CA ALA A 253 17.73 -5.06 -12.52
C ALA A 253 16.71 -4.95 -13.66
N ASP A 254 15.43 -4.74 -13.35
CA ASP A 254 14.36 -4.64 -14.33
C ASP A 254 14.50 -3.38 -15.21
N ARG A 255 14.38 -3.55 -16.53
CA ARG A 255 14.57 -2.46 -17.51
C ARG A 255 13.56 -1.33 -17.33
N ARG A 256 12.30 -1.64 -16.99
CA ARG A 256 11.24 -0.64 -16.78
C ARG A 256 11.50 0.12 -15.49
N ILE A 257 11.85 -0.57 -14.42
CA ILE A 257 12.23 0.06 -13.14
C ILE A 257 13.41 1.02 -13.35
N ARG A 258 14.47 0.61 -14.06
CA ARG A 258 15.61 1.48 -14.40
C ARG A 258 15.22 2.73 -15.19
N LYS A 259 14.22 2.63 -16.08
CA LYS A 259 13.67 3.79 -16.78
C LYS A 259 13.00 4.74 -15.78
N CYS A 260 12.20 4.20 -14.87
CA CYS A 260 11.45 4.96 -13.86
C CYS A 260 12.35 5.60 -12.78
N ILE A 261 13.52 5.02 -12.47
CA ILE A 261 14.46 5.63 -11.51
C ILE A 261 15.00 6.98 -12.03
N LYS A 262 15.05 7.19 -13.35
CA LYS A 262 15.59 8.44 -13.92
C LYS A 262 14.81 9.70 -13.52
N PHE A 263 13.58 9.55 -13.02
CA PHE A 263 12.75 10.63 -12.47
C PHE A 263 13.25 11.14 -11.13
N ILE A 264 13.79 10.22 -10.32
CA ILE A 264 14.35 10.51 -9.01
C ILE A 264 15.72 11.14 -9.26
N THR A 265 15.85 12.44 -8.98
CA THR A 265 17.15 13.10 -9.12
C THR A 265 18.08 12.64 -8.00
N GLU A 266 19.40 12.67 -8.26
CA GLU A 266 20.41 12.20 -7.32
C GLU A 266 20.21 12.80 -5.94
N ILE A 267 19.91 11.94 -4.96
CA ILE A 267 20.07 12.27 -3.56
C ILE A 267 21.57 12.27 -3.29
N ARG A 268 22.07 13.38 -2.73
CA ARG A 268 23.44 13.41 -2.22
C ARG A 268 23.51 12.37 -1.10
N ASN A 269 24.30 11.32 -1.32
CA ASN A 269 24.61 10.39 -0.24
C ASN A 269 25.27 11.20 0.88
N VAL A 270 24.59 11.31 2.02
CA VAL A 270 25.07 12.10 3.16
C VAL A 270 26.32 11.44 3.78
N PHE A 271 26.56 10.16 3.50
CA PHE A 271 27.58 9.32 4.11
C PHE A 271 28.55 8.70 3.09
N GLU A 272 28.95 9.43 2.04
CA GLU A 272 29.95 8.97 1.06
C GLU A 272 31.25 8.42 1.69
N ASN A 273 31.55 8.79 2.95
CA ASN A 273 32.53 8.12 3.79
C ASN A 273 31.84 7.34 4.92
N GLU A 274 31.88 6.01 4.87
CA GLU A 274 31.38 5.06 5.90
C GLU A 274 31.97 5.28 7.32
N MET A 275 32.92 6.22 7.47
CA MET A 275 33.72 6.41 8.67
C MET A 275 33.03 7.14 9.84
N TYR A 276 31.86 7.76 9.65
CA TYR A 276 31.31 8.68 10.68
C TYR A 276 29.99 8.23 11.33
N VAL A 277 29.20 7.36 10.68
CA VAL A 277 27.91 6.91 11.22
C VAL A 277 27.86 5.39 11.26
N LYS A 278 27.80 4.85 12.48
CA LYS A 278 27.58 3.44 12.73
C LYS A 278 26.08 3.13 12.72
N TRP A 279 25.64 2.38 11.73
CA TRP A 279 24.25 1.93 11.65
C TRP A 279 23.99 0.72 12.56
N ILE A 280 22.84 0.72 13.23
CA ILE A 280 22.36 -0.38 14.06
C ILE A 280 21.02 -0.87 13.52
N THR A 281 20.88 -2.17 13.32
CA THR A 281 19.59 -2.79 12.97
C THR A 281 18.75 -2.94 14.25
N PRO A 282 17.53 -2.38 14.31
CA PRO A 282 16.66 -2.56 15.46
C PRO A 282 16.16 -4.00 15.56
N GLU A 283 15.96 -4.48 16.78
CA GLU A 283 15.29 -5.76 17.02
C GLU A 283 13.78 -5.63 16.79
N VAL A 284 13.22 -6.55 16.00
CA VAL A 284 11.80 -6.59 15.68
C VAL A 284 11.27 -8.03 15.78
N PRO A 285 9.96 -8.23 16.03
CA PRO A 285 9.39 -9.56 16.06
C PRO A 285 9.55 -10.28 14.71
N SER A 286 9.96 -11.55 14.73
CA SER A 286 10.07 -12.37 13.52
C SER A 286 8.70 -12.84 13.04
N VAL A 287 7.98 -11.95 12.35
CA VAL A 287 6.63 -12.21 11.83
C VAL A 287 6.42 -11.62 10.43
N SER A 288 5.51 -12.23 9.68
CA SER A 288 5.04 -11.71 8.40
C SER A 288 4.20 -10.44 8.59
N LEU A 289 4.35 -9.46 7.68
CA LEU A 289 3.54 -8.23 7.64
C LEU A 289 2.05 -8.43 7.26
N TYR A 290 1.55 -9.67 7.31
CA TYR A 290 0.12 -10.00 7.27
C TYR A 290 -0.48 -10.29 8.66
N LYS A 291 0.34 -10.31 9.72
CA LYS A 291 -0.10 -10.54 11.11
C LYS A 291 0.16 -9.28 11.93
N SER A 292 -0.87 -8.77 12.61
CA SER A 292 -0.74 -7.63 13.53
C SER A 292 -0.03 -8.05 14.82
N GLU A 293 0.94 -7.26 15.27
CA GLU A 293 1.67 -7.48 16.54
C GLU A 293 0.74 -7.50 17.76
N GLU A 294 -0.33 -6.68 17.77
CA GLU A 294 -1.35 -6.62 18.83
C GLU A 294 -2.10 -7.95 19.06
N ARG A 295 -2.25 -8.77 18.00
CA ARG A 295 -2.87 -10.10 18.12
C ARG A 295 -1.98 -11.10 18.85
N MET A 296 -0.69 -10.81 19.03
CA MET A 296 0.26 -11.68 19.72
C MET A 296 0.43 -11.33 21.20
N SER A 297 0.35 -10.04 21.58
CA SER A 297 0.47 -9.62 23.00
C SER A 297 -0.77 -9.97 23.83
N ARG A 298 -1.96 -10.03 23.20
CA ARG A 298 -3.21 -10.42 23.85
C ARG A 298 -3.36 -11.94 23.87
N GLY A 299 -2.61 -12.58 24.75
CA GLY A 299 -2.82 -13.98 25.12
C GLY A 299 -4.27 -14.21 25.55
N LYS A 300 -4.94 -15.17 24.90
CA LYS A 300 -6.22 -15.79 25.33
C LYS A 300 -7.25 -14.80 25.91
N LYS A 301 -7.88 -13.99 25.07
CA LYS A 301 -9.31 -13.62 25.13
C LYS A 301 -9.65 -12.83 23.87
N GLN A 302 -10.44 -13.44 23.00
CA GLN A 302 -11.07 -12.77 21.87
C GLN A 302 -12.05 -11.73 22.40
N THR A 303 -11.61 -10.50 22.56
CA THR A 303 -12.49 -9.34 22.44
C THR A 303 -12.18 -8.71 21.09
N TYR A 304 -13.15 -8.80 20.17
CA TYR A 304 -13.03 -8.40 18.77
C TYR A 304 -12.91 -6.88 18.63
N THR A 305 -13.22 -6.14 19.69
CA THR A 305 -13.23 -4.69 19.76
C THR A 305 -12.02 -4.19 20.56
N ARG A 306 -11.23 -3.29 19.96
CA ARG A 306 -10.14 -2.57 20.62
C ARG A 306 -10.74 -1.51 21.53
N GLN A 307 -11.02 -1.90 22.77
CA GLN A 307 -11.65 -1.02 23.75
C GLN A 307 -10.89 0.32 23.91
N ASP A 308 -9.56 0.28 23.87
CA ASP A 308 -8.67 1.45 23.89
C ASP A 308 -8.89 2.41 22.71
N ALA A 309 -9.04 1.86 21.50
CA ALA A 309 -9.29 2.67 20.32
C ALA A 309 -10.71 3.24 20.31
N ILE A 310 -11.68 2.47 20.83
CA ILE A 310 -13.07 2.92 20.98
C ILE A 310 -13.13 4.06 22.00
N GLU A 311 -12.48 3.93 23.15
CA GLU A 311 -12.44 4.96 24.18
C GLU A 311 -11.77 6.24 23.67
N SER A 312 -10.65 6.13 22.95
CA SER A 312 -10.00 7.31 22.34
C SER A 312 -10.87 7.99 21.28
N VAL A 313 -11.63 7.22 20.50
CA VAL A 313 -12.58 7.78 19.53
C VAL A 313 -13.77 8.40 20.25
N LEU A 314 -14.31 7.76 21.29
CA LEU A 314 -15.41 8.27 22.08
C LEU A 314 -15.03 9.55 22.83
N GLU A 315 -13.81 9.67 23.34
CA GLU A 315 -13.30 10.93 23.91
C GLU A 315 -13.27 12.04 22.87
N LYS A 316 -12.76 11.77 21.67
CA LYS A 316 -12.75 12.74 20.57
C LYS A 316 -14.15 13.13 20.10
N VAL A 317 -15.11 12.22 20.18
CA VAL A 317 -16.51 12.46 19.81
C VAL A 317 -17.27 13.14 20.95
N ALA A 318 -16.88 12.96 22.21
CA ALA A 318 -17.50 13.62 23.36
C ALA A 318 -17.32 15.15 23.34
N ASP A 319 -16.24 15.63 22.72
CA ASP A 319 -15.99 17.06 22.51
C ASP A 319 -16.77 17.64 21.30
N ILE A 320 -17.44 16.79 20.51
CA ILE A 320 -18.30 17.22 19.41
C ILE A 320 -19.68 17.51 19.99
N ASP A 321 -20.07 18.78 19.97
CA ASP A 321 -21.40 19.23 20.33
C ASP A 321 -22.43 18.59 19.39
N THR A 322 -23.05 17.50 19.85
CA THR A 322 -24.03 16.70 19.10
C THR A 322 -25.45 16.99 19.56
N ASP A 323 -25.64 17.96 20.47
CA ASP A 323 -26.93 18.31 21.07
C ASP A 323 -27.98 18.77 20.03
N ASP A 324 -27.57 19.21 18.84
CA ASP A 324 -28.47 19.59 17.74
C ASP A 324 -28.86 18.43 16.80
N THR A 325 -28.33 17.22 17.03
CA THR A 325 -28.70 16.03 16.24
C THR A 325 -29.83 15.30 16.98
N GLU A 326 -31.07 15.71 16.76
CA GLU A 326 -32.24 14.92 17.18
C GLU A 326 -32.18 13.55 16.50
N MET A 327 -31.61 12.56 17.19
CA MET A 327 -31.71 11.17 16.79
C MET A 327 -33.17 10.77 16.88
N SER A 328 -33.82 10.66 15.72
CA SER A 328 -35.18 10.13 15.64
C SER A 328 -35.25 8.79 16.38
N SER A 329 -36.22 8.66 17.29
CA SER A 329 -36.48 7.40 18.03
C SER A 329 -36.86 6.23 17.12
N THR A 330 -37.13 6.53 15.85
CA THR A 330 -37.56 5.59 14.83
C THR A 330 -36.55 5.54 13.70
N ALA A 331 -36.22 4.35 13.22
CA ALA A 331 -35.33 4.17 12.09
C ALA A 331 -35.85 4.89 10.84
N PHE A 332 -34.92 5.27 9.95
CA PHE A 332 -35.27 5.80 8.63
C PHE A 332 -36.16 4.80 7.89
N GLY A 333 -37.36 5.22 7.49
CA GLY A 333 -38.34 4.35 6.83
C GLY A 333 -39.31 3.61 7.75
N HIS A 334 -39.39 3.93 9.06
CA HIS A 334 -40.37 3.32 9.97
C HIS A 334 -41.83 3.50 9.53
N ASP A 335 -42.13 4.57 8.78
CA ASP A 335 -43.44 4.86 8.21
C ASP A 335 -43.76 3.99 6.98
N ILE A 336 -42.77 3.27 6.44
CA ILE A 336 -42.94 2.44 5.26
C ILE A 336 -43.50 1.09 5.70
N HIS A 337 -44.79 0.87 5.43
CA HIS A 337 -45.41 -0.43 5.59
C HIS A 337 -44.87 -1.38 4.51
N PHE A 338 -43.92 -2.24 4.88
CA PHE A 338 -43.32 -3.23 3.99
C PHE A 338 -44.00 -4.60 4.17
N ASP A 339 -44.64 -5.10 3.12
CA ASP A 339 -45.18 -6.46 3.08
C ASP A 339 -44.31 -7.34 2.19
N TRP A 340 -43.84 -8.46 2.74
CA TRP A 340 -43.07 -9.45 2.00
C TRP A 340 -43.86 -10.07 0.84
N SER A 341 -45.20 -10.06 0.91
CA SER A 341 -46.04 -10.56 -0.19
C SER A 341 -46.06 -9.64 -1.42
N ASP A 342 -45.70 -8.37 -1.28
CA ASP A 342 -45.71 -7.39 -2.37
C ASP A 342 -44.45 -7.49 -3.26
N ILE A 343 -43.45 -8.27 -2.83
CA ILE A 343 -42.20 -8.46 -3.55
C ILE A 343 -42.39 -9.52 -4.64
N PRO A 344 -41.88 -9.30 -5.87
CA PRO A 344 -41.87 -10.33 -6.92
C PRO A 344 -41.24 -11.65 -6.45
N ALA A 345 -41.82 -12.77 -6.88
CA ALA A 345 -41.38 -14.12 -6.49
C ALA A 345 -39.89 -14.39 -6.76
N ASP A 346 -39.29 -13.71 -7.74
CA ASP A 346 -37.86 -13.82 -8.10
C ASP A 346 -36.92 -13.28 -7.01
N ILE A 347 -37.44 -12.47 -6.07
CA ILE A 347 -36.68 -11.82 -4.98
C ILE A 347 -37.13 -12.36 -3.61
N GLN A 348 -38.24 -13.09 -3.55
CA GLN A 348 -38.70 -13.74 -2.32
C GLN A 348 -37.70 -14.81 -1.88
N LEU A 349 -37.28 -14.73 -0.61
CA LEU A 349 -36.26 -15.63 -0.07
C LEU A 349 -36.77 -17.07 0.03
N GLU A 350 -38.07 -17.32 0.05
CA GLU A 350 -38.70 -18.64 0.21
C GLU A 350 -38.28 -19.69 -0.84
N GLY A 351 -37.80 -19.26 -2.02
CA GLY A 351 -37.24 -20.14 -3.06
C GLY A 351 -35.74 -20.45 -2.93
N SER A 352 -35.05 -19.87 -1.95
CA SER A 352 -33.61 -20.03 -1.77
C SER A 352 -33.27 -21.24 -0.91
N ALA A 353 -32.20 -21.97 -1.27
CA ALA A 353 -31.74 -23.17 -0.54
C ALA A 353 -31.09 -22.86 0.82
N PHE A 354 -31.51 -21.80 1.51
CA PHE A 354 -30.99 -21.45 2.83
C PHE A 354 -31.71 -22.22 3.94
N PRO A 355 -31.01 -22.59 5.02
CA PRO A 355 -31.64 -23.08 6.24
C PRO A 355 -32.62 -22.03 6.81
N ALA A 356 -33.71 -22.47 7.45
CA ALA A 356 -34.78 -21.61 7.95
C ALA A 356 -34.29 -20.45 8.85
N GLU A 357 -33.39 -20.73 9.80
CA GLU A 357 -32.78 -19.69 10.67
C GLU A 357 -31.95 -18.64 9.90
N ARG A 358 -31.39 -19.02 8.74
CA ARG A 358 -30.64 -18.10 7.89
C ARG A 358 -31.58 -17.26 7.03
N LEU A 359 -32.73 -17.82 6.66
CA LEU A 359 -33.81 -17.10 5.98
C LEU A 359 -34.35 -15.98 6.87
N GLU A 360 -34.70 -16.33 8.12
CA GLU A 360 -35.30 -15.42 9.10
C GLU A 360 -34.37 -14.23 9.43
N ARG A 361 -33.07 -14.50 9.62
CA ARG A 361 -32.10 -13.43 9.84
C ARG A 361 -31.91 -12.54 8.62
N LYS A 362 -32.06 -13.07 7.41
CA LYS A 362 -31.96 -12.28 6.18
C LYS A 362 -33.20 -11.42 5.96
N SER A 363 -34.39 -11.91 6.30
CA SER A 363 -35.59 -11.08 6.28
C SER A 363 -35.49 -9.96 7.32
N GLN A 364 -34.93 -10.20 8.50
CA GLN A 364 -34.73 -9.16 9.53
C GLN A 364 -33.66 -8.11 9.18
N GLN A 365 -32.88 -8.29 8.09
CA GLN A 365 -31.87 -7.31 7.66
C GLN A 365 -32.44 -6.22 6.75
N LEU A 366 -33.66 -6.41 6.25
CA LEU A 366 -34.43 -5.37 5.59
C LEU A 366 -35.46 -4.85 6.61
N PRO A 367 -35.70 -3.52 6.63
CA PRO A 367 -36.55 -2.88 7.63
C PRO A 367 -37.97 -3.46 7.70
#